data_AF-A0A969UD32-F1
#
_entry.id   AF-A0A969UD32-F1
#
_cell.length_a   1.000
_cell.length_b   1.000
_cell.length_c   1.000
_cell.angle_alpha   90.00
_cell.angle_beta   90.00
_cell.angle_gamma   90.00
#
_symmetry.space_group_name_H-M   'P 1'
#
loop_
_entity.id
_entity.type
_entity.pdbx_description
1 polymer ?
#
loop_
_entity_poly.entity_id
_entity_poly.type
_entity_poly.pdbx_seq_one_letter_code
_entity_poly.pdbx_strand_id
1 'polypeptide(L)'
;MGFLDTIKRWRLAREGLSSGKKRRVHLENPIVLALEESGWIKFSLYAMFAVLCATLVVRSADGNLISDASIKSALCGFVIAIMAVLMFHVSFQDSCRRNSRVILVLGGLIGHLLIAQMMMKLGDAQLSRFLLVPFALAPMLHGVLLGRGVASFSAVFVTLIGCLLVPQADIISYMIFSFISGMTGVLLGYQVRRRLQLLQAGFYVGAVTLVIGLILGRLDIAACFGADSMEHLKILGMGSAAAFGTAIATVIIISGLLPVFEGAFHLTTDISWLELSDLNHKLLRQMQLEAPGTFHHSLIVAALAEAAAEKSVPMPRCVACVLIFTTWVNSKSRTTSSKTNMTVQKIHTII
;
A
#
# COMPACT_ATOMS: atom_id res chain seq x y z
N MET A 1 -8.04 -13.21 -32.08
CA MET A 1 -9.06 -13.85 -31.22
C MET A 1 -10.29 -12.98 -31.21
N GLY A 2 -11.40 -13.48 -31.74
CA GLY A 2 -12.48 -12.68 -32.32
C GLY A 2 -13.58 -12.23 -31.35
N PHE A 3 -14.35 -11.24 -31.81
CA PHE A 3 -15.52 -10.62 -31.17
C PHE A 3 -16.54 -11.63 -30.61
N LEU A 4 -16.68 -12.79 -31.25
CA LEU A 4 -17.57 -13.88 -30.83
C LEU A 4 -17.16 -14.50 -29.47
N ASP A 5 -15.86 -14.58 -29.17
CA ASP A 5 -15.40 -15.07 -27.85
C ASP A 5 -15.68 -14.06 -26.74
N THR A 6 -15.75 -12.77 -27.06
CA THR A 6 -16.07 -11.70 -26.12
C THR A 6 -17.55 -11.76 -25.73
N ILE A 7 -18.44 -11.96 -26.70
CA ILE A 7 -19.89 -12.13 -26.47
C ILE A 7 -20.16 -13.40 -25.66
N LYS A 8 -19.51 -14.51 -26.00
CA LYS A 8 -19.65 -15.79 -25.28
C LYS A 8 -19.19 -15.68 -23.83
N ARG A 9 -18.10 -14.94 -23.57
CA ARG A 9 -17.60 -14.66 -22.22
C ARG A 9 -18.51 -13.74 -21.42
N TRP A 10 -19.03 -12.69 -22.05
CA TRP A 10 -19.97 -11.78 -21.40
C TRP A 10 -21.25 -12.49 -20.97
N ARG A 11 -21.75 -13.42 -21.81
CA ARG A 11 -22.89 -14.29 -21.46
C ARG A 11 -22.57 -15.20 -20.26
N LEU A 12 -21.40 -15.85 -20.26
CA LEU A 12 -20.96 -16.72 -19.16
C LEU A 12 -20.74 -15.95 -17.84
N ALA A 13 -20.25 -14.71 -17.90
CA ALA A 13 -20.11 -13.84 -16.74
C ALA A 13 -21.48 -13.43 -16.18
N ARG A 14 -22.46 -13.15 -17.05
CA ARG A 14 -23.85 -12.82 -16.67
C ARG A 14 -24.57 -14.01 -16.03
N GLU A 15 -24.24 -15.23 -16.46
CA GLU A 15 -24.72 -16.49 -15.86
C GLU A 15 -23.97 -16.83 -14.55
N GLY A 16 -22.84 -16.18 -14.27
CA GLY A 16 -22.01 -16.42 -13.09
C GLY A 16 -21.14 -17.69 -13.17
N LEU A 17 -20.98 -18.22 -14.39
CA LEU A 17 -20.14 -19.37 -14.72
C LEU A 17 -18.69 -18.96 -15.07
N SER A 18 -18.38 -17.68 -14.99
CA SER A 18 -17.06 -17.11 -15.25
C SER A 18 -16.88 -15.86 -14.38
N SER A 19 -15.67 -15.68 -13.85
CA SER A 19 -15.25 -14.45 -13.13
C SER A 19 -15.35 -13.19 -14.00
N GLY A 20 -15.53 -13.34 -15.32
CA GLY A 20 -15.51 -12.22 -16.29
C GLY A 20 -14.11 -11.64 -16.51
N LYS A 21 -13.16 -11.94 -15.62
CA LYS A 21 -11.75 -11.60 -15.76
C LYS A 21 -11.09 -12.50 -16.80
N LYS A 22 -10.36 -11.88 -17.73
CA LYS A 22 -9.54 -12.58 -18.72
C LYS A 22 -8.35 -13.19 -17.98
N ARG A 23 -8.10 -14.49 -18.16
CA ARG A 23 -6.81 -15.14 -17.84
C ARG A 23 -5.68 -14.17 -18.18
N ARG A 24 -4.90 -13.75 -17.17
CA ARG A 24 -3.64 -13.03 -17.41
C ARG A 24 -2.66 -14.07 -17.95
N VAL A 25 -2.82 -14.44 -19.22
CA VAL A 25 -1.73 -15.08 -19.95
C VAL A 25 -0.61 -14.05 -19.90
N HIS A 26 0.58 -14.45 -19.43
CA HIS A 26 1.81 -13.67 -19.58
C HIS A 26 2.12 -13.44 -21.08
N LEU A 27 1.30 -12.64 -21.75
CA LEU A 27 1.76 -11.82 -22.87
C LEU A 27 2.14 -10.49 -22.25
N GLU A 28 3.20 -10.50 -21.44
CA GLU A 28 3.93 -9.26 -21.23
C GLU A 28 4.50 -8.91 -22.59
N ASN A 29 4.17 -7.72 -23.09
CA ASN A 29 4.85 -7.20 -24.27
C ASN A 29 6.36 -7.31 -24.02
N PRO A 30 7.14 -7.84 -24.96
CA PRO A 30 8.59 -8.06 -24.75
C PRO A 30 9.31 -6.75 -24.37
N ILE A 31 8.77 -5.61 -24.83
CA ILE A 31 9.22 -4.27 -24.47
C ILE A 31 9.00 -3.98 -22.97
N VAL A 32 7.87 -4.39 -22.39
CA VAL A 32 7.56 -4.17 -20.97
C VAL A 32 8.46 -5.04 -20.08
N LEU A 33 8.69 -6.29 -20.47
CA LEU A 33 9.67 -7.17 -19.80
C LEU A 33 11.08 -6.59 -19.84
N ALA A 34 11.53 -6.14 -21.02
CA ALA A 34 12.81 -5.47 -21.16
C ALA A 34 12.89 -4.20 -20.30
N LEU A 35 11.78 -3.45 -20.18
CA LEU A 35 11.70 -2.28 -19.31
C LEU A 35 11.75 -2.64 -17.82
N GLU A 36 11.13 -3.75 -17.41
CA GLU A 36 11.08 -4.19 -16.02
C GLU A 36 12.43 -4.71 -15.50
N GLU A 37 13.25 -5.32 -16.37
CA GLU A 37 14.53 -5.91 -16.00
C GLU A 37 15.75 -5.03 -16.38
N SER A 38 15.56 -3.95 -17.15
CA SER A 38 16.65 -3.06 -17.57
C SER A 38 17.33 -2.35 -16.39
N GLY A 39 18.65 -2.51 -16.29
CA GLY A 39 19.49 -1.82 -15.30
C GLY A 39 19.62 -0.32 -15.54
N TRP A 40 19.62 0.14 -16.80
CA TRP A 40 19.71 1.56 -17.14
C TRP A 40 18.50 2.36 -16.64
N ILE A 41 17.31 1.78 -16.75
CA ILE A 41 16.07 2.39 -16.26
C ILE A 41 16.10 2.48 -14.74
N LYS A 42 16.58 1.43 -14.07
CA LYS A 42 16.76 1.42 -12.62
C LYS A 42 17.69 2.54 -12.15
N PHE A 43 18.85 2.69 -12.80
CA PHE A 43 19.78 3.77 -12.49
C PHE A 43 19.15 5.16 -12.74
N SER A 44 18.42 5.31 -13.84
CA SER A 44 17.68 6.54 -14.14
C SER A 44 16.63 6.86 -13.06
N LEU A 45 15.92 5.87 -12.53
CA LEU A 45 14.94 6.05 -11.45
C LEU A 45 15.60 6.49 -10.15
N TYR A 46 16.76 5.92 -9.82
CA TYR A 46 17.55 6.32 -8.65
C TYR A 46 18.08 7.76 -8.78
N ALA A 47 18.63 8.12 -9.94
CA ALA A 47 19.08 9.47 -10.21
C ALA A 47 17.92 10.47 -10.14
N MET A 48 16.77 10.14 -10.76
CA MET A 48 15.57 10.96 -10.72
C MET A 48 15.07 11.15 -9.28
N PHE A 49 15.07 10.11 -8.46
CA PHE A 49 14.69 10.21 -7.05
C PHE A 49 15.59 11.17 -6.27
N ALA A 50 16.91 11.03 -6.41
CA ALA A 50 17.87 11.90 -5.72
C ALA A 50 17.74 13.37 -6.15
N VAL A 51 17.56 13.63 -7.45
CA VAL A 51 17.32 14.98 -7.98
C VAL A 51 16.01 15.55 -7.45
N LEU A 52 14.91 14.79 -7.49
CA LEU A 52 13.62 15.26 -7.00
C LEU A 52 13.67 15.59 -5.51
N CYS A 53 14.27 14.74 -4.67
CA CYS A 53 14.48 15.04 -3.25
C CYS A 53 15.29 16.32 -3.04
N ALA A 54 16.40 16.50 -3.75
CA ALA A 54 17.20 17.73 -3.65
C ALA A 54 16.38 18.97 -4.07
N THR A 55 15.62 18.89 -5.16
CA THR A 55 14.77 20.01 -5.60
C THR A 55 13.64 20.34 -4.61
N LEU A 56 13.07 19.35 -3.92
CA LEU A 56 12.05 19.58 -2.89
C LEU A 56 12.63 20.33 -1.69
N VAL A 57 13.84 19.96 -1.27
CA VAL A 57 14.55 20.62 -0.16
C VAL A 57 14.97 22.05 -0.52
N VAL A 58 15.39 22.29 -1.76
CA VAL A 58 15.66 23.67 -2.22
C VAL A 58 14.39 24.51 -2.23
N ARG A 59 13.25 23.93 -2.64
CA ARG A 59 11.95 24.61 -2.69
C ARG A 59 11.33 24.87 -1.30
N SER A 60 11.79 24.20 -0.26
CA SER A 60 11.37 24.48 1.12
C SER A 60 12.21 25.55 1.80
N ALA A 61 13.46 25.76 1.38
CA ALA A 61 14.29 26.85 1.88
C ALA A 61 13.81 28.20 1.29
N ASP A 62 13.60 29.20 2.15
CA ASP A 62 13.01 30.50 1.81
C ASP A 62 13.64 31.15 0.57
N GLY A 63 12.91 31.15 -0.56
CA GLY A 63 12.95 32.07 -1.71
C GLY A 63 14.27 32.31 -2.48
N ASN A 64 15.40 32.31 -1.81
CA ASN A 64 16.73 32.55 -2.34
C ASN A 64 17.39 31.21 -2.66
N LEU A 65 17.30 30.83 -3.94
CA LEU A 65 17.95 29.64 -4.49
C LEU A 65 19.49 29.60 -4.27
N ILE A 66 20.11 30.75 -4.00
CA ILE A 66 21.57 30.94 -3.96
C ILE A 66 22.05 31.39 -2.57
N SER A 67 21.36 30.99 -1.49
CA SER A 67 21.91 31.15 -0.13
C SER A 67 22.80 29.96 0.22
N ASP A 68 23.90 30.20 0.94
CA ASP A 68 24.79 29.13 1.45
C ASP A 68 24.02 28.09 2.29
N ALA A 69 22.95 28.51 2.96
CA ALA A 69 22.08 27.63 3.74
C ALA A 69 21.25 26.69 2.84
N SER A 70 20.70 27.21 1.73
CA SER A 70 19.95 26.42 0.75
C SER A 70 20.83 25.38 0.06
N ILE A 71 22.10 25.71 -0.21
CA ILE A 71 23.06 24.76 -0.81
C ILE A 71 23.39 23.64 0.18
N LYS A 72 23.63 23.97 1.46
CA LYS A 72 23.92 22.98 2.51
C LYS A 72 22.74 22.02 2.74
N SER A 73 21.51 22.52 2.79
CA SER A 73 20.33 21.66 2.95
C SER A 73 20.09 20.77 1.74
N ALA A 74 20.30 21.29 0.52
CA ALA A 74 20.20 20.51 -0.72
C ALA A 74 21.23 19.37 -0.77
N LEU A 75 22.48 19.64 -0.40
CA LEU A 75 23.54 18.62 -0.31
C LEU A 75 23.18 17.54 0.72
N CYS A 76 22.69 17.94 1.90
CA CYS A 76 22.23 16.99 2.91
C CYS A 76 21.08 16.10 2.38
N GLY A 77 20.09 16.70 1.72
CA GLY A 77 18.98 15.96 1.11
C GLY A 77 19.44 14.99 0.02
N PHE A 78 20.41 15.40 -0.81
CA PHE A 78 21.00 14.54 -1.84
C PHE A 78 21.76 13.35 -1.24
N VAL A 79 22.55 13.58 -0.19
CA VAL A 79 23.28 12.51 0.53
C VAL A 79 22.30 11.51 1.16
N ILE A 80 21.24 11.99 1.82
CA ILE A 80 20.21 11.11 2.41
C ILE A 80 19.47 10.33 1.31
N ALA A 81 19.19 10.94 0.16
CA ALA A 81 18.54 10.25 -0.94
C ALA A 81 19.43 9.16 -1.56
N ILE A 82 20.74 9.39 -1.69
CA ILE A 82 21.71 8.36 -2.09
C ILE A 82 21.74 7.23 -1.07
N MET A 83 21.79 7.55 0.23
CA MET A 83 21.74 6.57 1.30
C MET A 83 20.45 5.71 1.22
N ALA A 84 19.31 6.34 0.95
CA ALA A 84 18.03 5.66 0.75
C ALA A 84 18.10 4.66 -0.42
N VAL A 85 18.63 5.09 -1.56
CA VAL A 85 18.80 4.23 -2.75
C VAL A 85 19.72 3.05 -2.45
N LEU A 86 20.88 3.30 -1.83
CA LEU A 86 21.85 2.25 -1.50
C LEU A 86 21.25 1.23 -0.53
N MET A 87 20.62 1.71 0.55
CA MET A 87 19.97 0.84 1.53
C MET A 87 18.82 0.06 0.91
N PHE A 88 18.05 0.67 0.00
CA PHE A 88 16.98 -0.01 -0.71
C PHE A 88 17.52 -1.12 -1.63
N HIS A 89 18.61 -0.84 -2.36
CA HIS A 89 19.24 -1.78 -3.27
C HIS A 89 19.85 -2.98 -2.54
N VAL A 90 20.55 -2.74 -1.42
CA VAL A 90 21.23 -3.78 -0.64
C VAL A 90 20.24 -4.61 0.18
N SER A 91 19.32 -3.97 0.89
CA SER A 91 18.43 -4.67 1.84
C SER A 91 17.25 -5.36 1.18
N PHE A 92 16.81 -4.92 0.00
CA PHE A 92 15.61 -5.44 -0.67
C PHE A 92 15.89 -5.88 -2.11
N GLN A 93 16.85 -6.78 -2.28
CA GLN A 93 17.25 -7.31 -3.59
C GLN A 93 16.06 -7.88 -4.39
N ASP A 94 15.16 -8.61 -3.74
CA ASP A 94 13.95 -9.18 -4.38
C ASP A 94 12.96 -8.11 -4.84
N SER A 95 12.77 -7.05 -4.05
CA SER A 95 11.92 -5.91 -4.43
C SER A 95 12.57 -5.07 -5.51
N CYS A 96 13.90 -4.94 -5.50
CA CYS A 96 14.67 -4.23 -6.51
C CYS A 96 14.80 -4.98 -7.84
N ARG A 97 14.41 -6.25 -7.92
CA ARG A 97 14.50 -7.03 -9.16
C ARG A 97 13.63 -6.44 -10.28
N ARG A 98 12.40 -6.02 -9.95
CA ARG A 98 11.45 -5.43 -10.92
C ARG A 98 11.42 -3.92 -10.79
N ASN A 99 11.66 -3.20 -11.89
CA ASN A 99 11.63 -1.73 -11.90
C ASN A 99 10.27 -1.15 -11.49
N SER A 100 9.17 -1.88 -11.70
CA SER A 100 7.84 -1.50 -11.24
C SER A 100 7.78 -1.34 -9.71
N ARG A 101 8.37 -2.25 -8.92
CA ARG A 101 8.43 -2.11 -7.46
C ARG A 101 9.30 -0.94 -7.01
N VAL A 102 10.41 -0.67 -7.72
CA VAL A 102 11.28 0.49 -7.46
C VAL A 102 10.50 1.80 -7.64
N ILE A 103 9.74 1.92 -8.73
CA ILE A 103 8.88 3.08 -8.99
C ILE A 103 7.83 3.25 -7.88
N LEU A 104 7.21 2.15 -7.41
CA LEU A 104 6.21 2.21 -6.36
C LEU A 104 6.78 2.72 -5.03
N VAL A 105 7.97 2.26 -4.65
CA VAL A 105 8.61 2.67 -3.39
C VAL A 105 9.09 4.11 -3.46
N LEU A 106 9.94 4.41 -4.44
CA LEU A 106 10.55 5.74 -4.57
C LEU A 106 9.54 6.82 -4.97
N GLY A 107 8.62 6.48 -5.87
CA GLY A 107 7.50 7.36 -6.25
C GLY A 107 6.54 7.59 -5.09
N GLY A 108 6.24 6.56 -4.28
CA GLY A 108 5.43 6.70 -3.08
C GLY A 108 6.09 7.58 -2.01
N LEU A 109 7.40 7.46 -1.82
CA LEU A 109 8.21 8.34 -0.95
C LEU A 109 8.09 9.81 -1.40
N ILE A 110 8.35 10.09 -2.68
CA ILE A 110 8.24 11.45 -3.23
C ILE A 110 6.82 11.99 -3.12
N GLY A 111 5.82 11.17 -3.48
CA GLY A 111 4.41 11.56 -3.40
C GLY A 111 4.00 11.92 -1.97
N HIS A 112 4.44 11.15 -0.98
CA HIS A 112 4.22 11.48 0.42
C HIS A 112 4.91 12.78 0.84
N LEU A 113 6.18 12.99 0.48
CA LEU A 113 6.91 14.22 0.81
C LEU A 113 6.26 15.46 0.19
N LEU A 114 5.75 15.34 -1.05
CA LEU A 114 4.98 16.40 -1.71
C LEU A 114 3.68 16.72 -0.97
N ILE A 115 2.92 15.70 -0.57
CA ILE A 115 1.68 15.87 0.22
C ILE A 115 2.01 16.52 1.57
N ALA A 116 3.06 16.07 2.26
CA ALA A 116 3.49 16.64 3.52
C ALA A 116 3.88 18.13 3.37
N GLN A 117 4.64 18.48 2.33
CA GLN A 117 5.02 19.86 2.06
C GLN A 117 3.79 20.74 1.71
N MET A 118 2.84 20.20 0.94
CA MET A 118 1.60 20.90 0.60
C MET A 118 0.75 21.17 1.86
N MET A 119 0.58 20.17 2.72
CA MET A 119 -0.19 20.31 3.96
C MET A 119 0.47 21.29 4.94
N MET A 120 1.80 21.26 5.06
CA MET A 120 2.54 22.20 5.90
C MET A 120 2.44 23.65 5.40
N LYS A 121 2.28 23.87 4.09
CA LYS A 121 2.05 25.21 3.50
C LYS A 121 0.60 25.69 3.66
N LEU A 122 -0.36 24.78 3.63
CA LEU A 122 -1.78 25.11 3.72
C LEU A 122 -2.28 25.23 5.17
N GLY A 123 -1.60 24.58 6.12
CA GLY A 123 -1.99 24.58 7.52
C GLY A 123 -1.91 25.97 8.16
N ASP A 124 -3.02 26.42 8.73
CA ASP A 124 -3.05 27.63 9.56
C ASP A 124 -2.28 27.40 10.87
N ALA A 125 -1.73 28.46 11.45
CA ALA A 125 -1.02 28.40 12.73
C ALA A 125 -1.94 27.93 13.88
N GLN A 126 -3.23 28.25 13.80
CA GLN A 126 -4.24 27.85 14.79
C GLN A 126 -4.53 26.35 14.78
N LEU A 127 -4.55 25.73 13.59
CA LEU A 127 -4.80 24.31 13.42
C LEU A 127 -3.46 23.59 13.31
N SER A 128 -2.75 23.47 14.44
CA SER A 128 -1.45 22.80 14.61
C SER A 128 -1.01 21.98 13.38
N ARG A 129 -0.27 22.64 12.46
CA ARG A 129 -0.02 22.21 11.07
C ARG A 129 0.38 20.74 10.91
N PHE A 130 1.06 20.20 11.90
CA PHE A 130 1.50 18.82 12.00
C PHE A 130 0.35 17.82 11.99
N LEU A 131 -0.79 18.12 12.61
CA LEU A 131 -1.93 17.19 12.71
C LEU A 131 -2.66 17.01 11.36
N LEU A 132 -2.41 17.91 10.40
CA LEU A 132 -2.94 17.80 9.04
C LEU A 132 -2.11 16.90 8.14
N VAL A 133 -0.85 16.63 8.52
CA VAL A 133 0.07 15.86 7.69
C VAL A 133 -0.22 14.37 7.83
N PRO A 134 -0.46 13.64 6.73
CA PRO A 134 -0.78 12.22 6.77
C PRO A 134 0.49 11.37 6.93
N PHE A 135 1.18 11.47 8.08
CA PHE A 135 2.49 10.85 8.34
C PHE A 135 2.57 9.34 8.06
N ALA A 136 1.47 8.61 8.26
CA ALA A 136 1.43 7.17 8.03
C ALA A 136 1.22 6.76 6.56
N LEU A 137 0.98 7.69 5.63
CA LEU A 137 0.51 7.38 4.27
C LEU A 137 1.47 6.49 3.48
N ALA A 138 2.74 6.89 3.31
CA ALA A 138 3.73 6.07 2.61
C ALA A 138 4.05 4.77 3.36
N PRO A 139 4.39 4.78 4.67
CA PRO A 139 4.75 3.55 5.38
C PRO A 139 3.64 2.53 5.48
N MET A 140 2.40 2.96 5.70
CA MET A 140 1.26 2.05 5.74
C MET A 140 0.96 1.49 4.34
N LEU A 141 0.99 2.33 3.29
CA LEU A 141 0.78 1.88 1.91
C LEU A 141 1.83 0.87 1.46
N HIS A 142 3.12 1.15 1.70
CA HIS A 142 4.22 0.24 1.39
C HIS A 142 4.14 -1.04 2.23
N GLY A 143 3.69 -0.97 3.48
CA GLY A 143 3.50 -2.15 4.33
C GLY A 143 2.39 -3.08 3.88
N VAL A 144 1.26 -2.53 3.41
CA VAL A 144 0.15 -3.34 2.87
C VAL A 144 0.55 -3.99 1.53
N LEU A 145 1.37 -3.33 0.71
CA LEU A 145 1.72 -3.79 -0.64
C LEU A 145 2.97 -4.69 -0.71
N LEU A 146 4.01 -4.37 0.06
CA LEU A 146 5.34 -4.98 -0.04
C LEU A 146 5.86 -5.57 1.27
N GLY A 147 5.09 -5.44 2.37
CA GLY A 147 5.41 -6.01 3.67
C GLY A 147 6.22 -5.10 4.60
N ARG A 148 6.44 -5.58 5.83
CA ARG A 148 7.03 -4.82 6.96
C ARG A 148 8.39 -4.19 6.66
N GLY A 149 9.27 -4.89 5.93
CA GLY A 149 10.63 -4.40 5.67
C GLY A 149 10.64 -3.12 4.85
N VAL A 150 9.91 -3.09 3.74
CA VAL A 150 9.81 -1.89 2.88
C VAL A 150 9.05 -0.77 3.59
N ALA A 151 8.05 -1.12 4.40
CA ALA A 151 7.29 -0.19 5.22
C ALA A 151 8.18 0.57 6.22
N SER A 152 9.00 -0.14 7.00
CA SER A 152 9.90 0.48 7.97
C SER A 152 10.97 1.34 7.27
N PHE A 153 11.51 0.88 6.14
CA PHE A 153 12.39 1.68 5.29
C PHE A 153 11.73 3.01 4.91
N SER A 154 10.50 2.98 4.41
CA SER A 154 9.80 4.21 4.02
C SER A 154 9.51 5.13 5.21
N ALA A 155 9.17 4.61 6.40
CA ALA A 155 9.00 5.43 7.60
C ALA A 155 10.28 6.20 7.97
N VAL A 156 11.44 5.55 7.88
CA VAL A 156 12.75 6.16 8.18
C VAL A 156 13.14 7.21 7.13
N PHE A 157 12.96 6.95 5.84
CA PHE A 157 13.40 7.91 4.82
C PHE A 157 12.42 9.07 4.61
N VAL A 158 11.12 8.85 4.80
CA VAL A 158 10.15 9.94 4.87
C VAL A 158 10.48 10.88 6.04
N THR A 159 10.79 10.34 7.22
CA THR A 159 11.14 11.16 8.39
C THR A 159 12.41 11.95 8.16
N LEU A 160 13.51 11.29 7.74
CA LEU A 160 14.80 11.95 7.53
C LEU A 160 14.74 13.04 6.45
N ILE A 161 14.14 12.75 5.29
CA ILE A 161 14.03 13.74 4.21
C ILE A 161 13.01 14.82 4.59
N GLY A 162 11.90 14.43 5.23
CA GLY A 162 10.86 15.36 5.66
C GLY A 162 11.34 16.38 6.71
N CYS A 163 12.27 16.00 7.58
CA CYS A 163 12.91 16.94 8.52
C CYS A 163 13.62 18.11 7.81
N LEU A 164 14.12 17.90 6.60
CA LEU A 164 14.74 18.95 5.79
C LEU A 164 13.74 19.87 5.09
N LEU A 165 12.46 19.49 5.05
CA LEU A 165 11.38 20.27 4.41
C LEU A 165 10.70 21.26 5.36
N VAL A 166 11.02 21.19 6.66
CA VAL A 166 10.34 21.92 7.73
C VAL A 166 11.27 23.00 8.32
N PRO A 167 10.76 24.15 8.78
CA PRO A 167 11.57 25.18 9.44
C PRO A 167 12.34 24.65 10.65
N GLN A 168 13.51 25.25 10.94
CA GLN A 168 14.45 24.76 11.97
C GLN A 168 13.82 24.59 13.37
N ALA A 169 12.89 25.48 13.74
CA ALA A 169 12.21 25.42 15.04
C ALA A 169 11.32 24.17 15.22
N ASP A 170 10.85 23.60 14.11
CA ASP A 170 9.84 22.54 14.09
C ASP A 170 10.40 21.15 13.76
N ILE A 171 11.71 21.03 13.47
CA ILE A 171 12.37 19.79 13.02
C ILE A 171 12.12 18.64 14.01
N ILE A 172 12.35 18.87 15.31
CA ILE A 172 12.23 17.83 16.34
C ILE A 172 10.78 17.33 16.43
N SER A 173 9.81 18.24 16.39
CA SER A 173 8.41 17.86 16.43
C SER A 173 8.02 17.06 15.18
N TYR A 174 8.42 17.51 13.99
CA TYR A 174 8.16 16.77 12.76
C TYR A 174 8.76 15.36 12.81
N MET A 175 10.00 15.23 13.29
CA MET A 175 10.68 13.94 13.43
C MET A 175 9.88 12.98 14.32
N ILE A 176 9.43 13.45 15.49
CA ILE A 176 8.69 12.63 16.46
C ILE A 176 7.33 12.21 15.88
N PHE A 177 6.55 13.16 15.34
CA PHE A 177 5.27 12.88 14.72
C PHE A 177 5.40 11.89 13.56
N SER A 178 6.32 12.18 12.62
CA SER A 178 6.49 11.38 11.42
C SER A 178 7.00 9.97 11.74
N PHE A 179 7.94 9.83 12.70
CA PHE A 179 8.51 8.53 13.03
C PHE A 179 7.55 7.65 13.81
N ILE A 180 6.91 8.17 14.86
CA ILE A 180 6.03 7.37 15.70
C ILE A 180 4.73 7.05 14.96
N SER A 181 4.09 8.02 14.29
CA SER A 181 2.88 7.76 13.52
C SER A 181 3.17 6.89 12.29
N GLY A 182 4.31 7.10 11.63
CA GLY A 182 4.78 6.25 10.53
C GLY A 182 4.98 4.80 10.96
N MET A 183 5.73 4.57 12.06
CA MET A 183 5.98 3.23 12.58
C MET A 183 4.71 2.54 13.08
N THR A 184 3.81 3.29 13.71
CA THR A 184 2.48 2.80 14.10
C THR A 184 1.70 2.34 12.86
N GLY A 185 1.75 3.11 11.77
CA GLY A 185 1.20 2.74 10.47
C GLY A 185 1.81 1.46 9.89
N VAL A 186 3.13 1.25 10.04
CA VAL A 186 3.80 0.01 9.63
C VAL A 186 3.27 -1.20 10.40
N LEU A 187 3.24 -1.11 11.73
CA LEU A 187 2.86 -2.23 12.60
C LEU A 187 1.40 -2.64 12.38
N LEU A 188 0.51 -1.65 12.30
CA LEU A 188 -0.92 -1.90 12.14
C LEU A 188 -1.29 -2.23 10.69
N GLY A 189 -0.65 -1.59 9.70
CA GLY A 189 -0.93 -1.79 8.28
C GLY A 189 -0.57 -3.19 7.79
N TYR A 190 0.52 -3.78 8.30
CA TYR A 190 0.96 -5.10 7.88
C TYR A 190 -0.03 -6.24 8.22
N GLN A 191 -0.81 -6.10 9.30
CA GLN A 191 -1.71 -7.17 9.76
C GLN A 191 -3.10 -7.11 9.10
N VAL A 192 -3.33 -6.16 8.19
CA VAL A 192 -4.67 -5.88 7.65
C VAL A 192 -5.04 -6.88 6.56
N ARG A 193 -6.15 -7.59 6.79
CA ARG A 193 -6.77 -8.51 5.81
C ARG A 193 -8.14 -8.06 5.33
N ARG A 194 -8.81 -7.20 6.10
CA ARG A 194 -10.14 -6.68 5.78
C ARG A 194 -10.12 -5.16 5.71
N ARG A 195 -10.93 -4.57 4.84
CA ARG A 195 -11.07 -3.10 4.73
C ARG A 195 -11.44 -2.45 6.07
N LEU A 196 -12.24 -3.14 6.90
CA LEU A 196 -12.58 -2.65 8.24
C LEU A 196 -11.38 -2.63 9.20
N GLN A 197 -10.46 -3.60 9.10
CA GLN A 197 -9.22 -3.59 9.90
C GLN A 197 -8.28 -2.45 9.46
N LEU A 198 -8.31 -2.07 8.17
CA LEU A 198 -7.60 -0.89 7.68
C LEU A 198 -8.15 0.38 8.36
N LEU A 199 -9.48 0.53 8.46
CA LEU A 199 -10.13 1.64 9.17
C LEU A 199 -9.79 1.68 10.66
N GLN A 200 -9.75 0.52 11.32
CA GLN A 200 -9.32 0.42 12.72
C GLN A 200 -7.85 0.85 12.88
N ALA A 201 -6.97 0.45 11.97
CA ALA A 201 -5.58 0.90 11.97
C ALA A 201 -5.47 2.43 11.85
N GLY A 202 -6.28 3.05 10.99
CA GLY A 202 -6.37 4.51 10.87
C GLY A 202 -6.80 5.19 12.17
N PHE A 203 -7.79 4.64 12.86
CA PHE A 203 -8.22 5.16 14.16
C PHE A 203 -7.09 5.13 15.21
N TYR A 204 -6.34 4.03 15.31
CA TYR A 204 -5.19 3.93 16.21
C TYR A 204 -4.05 4.89 15.82
N VAL A 205 -3.76 5.07 14.54
CA VAL A 205 -2.79 6.07 14.06
C VAL A 205 -3.22 7.48 14.45
N GLY A 206 -4.51 7.80 14.31
CA GLY A 206 -5.08 9.08 14.75
C GLY A 206 -4.94 9.29 16.25
N ALA A 207 -5.24 8.26 17.06
CA ALA A 207 -5.09 8.30 18.51
C ALA A 207 -3.63 8.53 18.94
N VAL A 208 -2.68 7.82 18.33
CA VAL A 208 -1.24 8.01 18.60
C VAL A 208 -0.78 9.41 18.20
N THR A 209 -1.22 9.90 17.04
CA THR A 209 -0.89 11.25 16.57
C THR A 209 -1.43 12.32 17.52
N LEU A 210 -2.66 12.13 18.04
CA LEU A 210 -3.24 13.02 19.04
C LEU A 210 -2.45 13.01 20.34
N VAL A 211 -2.10 11.83 20.87
CA VAL A 211 -1.31 11.72 22.11
C VAL A 211 0.05 12.40 21.96
N ILE A 212 0.73 12.22 20.83
CA ILE A 212 1.99 12.92 20.53
C ILE A 212 1.78 14.43 20.53
N GLY A 213 0.69 14.92 19.93
CA GLY A 213 0.36 16.35 19.92
C GLY A 213 0.14 16.93 21.30
N LEU A 214 -0.45 16.17 22.22
CA LEU A 214 -0.61 16.58 23.63
C LEU A 214 0.75 16.60 24.35
N ILE A 215 1.57 15.54 24.19
CA ILE A 215 2.87 15.41 24.85
C ILE A 215 3.83 16.52 24.41
N LEU A 216 3.83 16.88 23.12
CA LEU A 216 4.68 17.94 22.58
C LEU A 216 4.13 19.35 22.84
N GLY A 217 3.04 19.49 23.59
CA GLY A 217 2.41 20.78 23.90
C GLY A 217 1.84 21.49 22.66
N ARG A 218 1.58 20.77 21.56
CA ARG A 218 0.90 21.33 20.38
C ARG A 218 -0.60 21.48 20.61
N LEU A 219 -1.14 20.68 21.52
CA LEU A 219 -2.49 20.77 22.04
C LEU A 219 -2.38 20.90 23.56
N ASP A 220 -2.76 22.04 24.12
CA ASP A 220 -2.67 22.29 25.55
C ASP A 220 -4.03 22.10 26.23
N ILE A 221 -4.14 21.05 27.05
CA ILE A 221 -5.32 20.77 27.85
C ILE A 221 -5.36 21.66 29.09
N ALA A 222 -4.21 22.06 29.64
CA ALA A 222 -4.14 22.89 30.84
C ALA A 222 -4.67 24.31 30.57
N ALA A 223 -4.38 24.84 29.38
CA ALA A 223 -4.92 26.12 28.91
C ALA A 223 -6.46 26.13 28.79
N CYS A 224 -7.11 24.97 28.65
CA CYS A 224 -8.58 24.89 28.61
C CYS A 224 -9.25 25.21 29.96
N PHE A 225 -8.51 25.23 31.08
CA PHE A 225 -9.06 25.53 32.40
C PHE A 225 -8.76 26.98 32.87
N GLY A 226 -8.10 27.80 32.03
CA GLY A 226 -7.73 29.19 32.32
C GLY A 226 -8.73 30.25 31.79
N ALA A 227 -8.31 31.51 31.83
CA ALA A 227 -8.99 32.57 31.07
C ALA A 227 -8.89 32.26 29.56
N ASP A 228 -9.94 32.55 28.79
CA ASP A 228 -10.11 32.17 27.37
C ASP A 228 -10.27 30.66 27.09
N SER A 229 -10.77 29.90 28.08
CA SER A 229 -11.09 28.46 27.99
C SER A 229 -11.88 28.05 26.75
N MET A 230 -12.81 28.89 26.28
CA MET A 230 -13.64 28.62 25.10
C MET A 230 -12.84 28.60 23.79
N GLU A 231 -11.80 29.42 23.65
CA GLU A 231 -10.94 29.44 22.46
C GLU A 231 -10.00 28.24 22.45
N HIS A 232 -9.35 27.97 23.59
CA HIS A 232 -8.50 26.79 23.73
C HIS A 232 -9.26 25.47 23.55
N LEU A 233 -10.51 25.40 24.02
CA LEU A 233 -11.37 24.23 23.79
C LEU A 233 -11.71 24.04 22.31
N LYS A 234 -11.92 25.13 21.55
CA LYS A 234 -12.13 25.06 20.10
C LYS A 234 -10.86 24.57 19.39
N ILE A 235 -9.69 25.08 19.75
CA ILE A 235 -8.41 24.64 19.18
C ILE A 235 -8.16 23.16 19.48
N LEU A 236 -8.42 22.72 20.71
CA LEU A 236 -8.29 21.32 21.11
C LEU A 236 -9.27 20.42 20.33
N GLY A 237 -10.52 20.86 20.18
CA GLY A 237 -11.55 20.15 19.41
C GLY A 237 -11.19 20.04 17.93
N MET A 238 -10.76 21.15 17.30
CA MET A 238 -10.35 21.17 15.90
C MET A 238 -9.07 20.38 15.67
N GLY A 239 -8.08 20.46 16.58
CA GLY A 239 -6.86 19.67 16.52
C GLY A 239 -7.16 18.17 16.64
N SER A 240 -7.99 17.77 17.59
CA SER A 240 -8.41 16.38 17.75
C SER A 240 -9.14 15.87 16.51
N ALA A 241 -10.07 16.67 15.97
CA ALA A 241 -10.76 16.36 14.72
C ALA A 241 -9.80 16.27 13.54
N ALA A 242 -8.77 17.12 13.47
CA ALA A 242 -7.74 17.05 12.44
C ALA A 242 -6.92 15.75 12.55
N ALA A 243 -6.44 15.37 13.75
CA ALA A 243 -5.65 14.15 13.93
C ALA A 243 -6.41 12.88 13.51
N PHE A 244 -7.67 12.73 13.94
CA PHE A 244 -8.48 11.59 13.52
C PHE A 244 -8.92 11.71 12.06
N GLY A 245 -9.31 12.90 11.63
CA GLY A 245 -9.77 13.16 10.27
C GLY A 245 -8.69 12.85 9.23
N THR A 246 -7.45 13.26 9.48
CA THR A 246 -6.32 13.00 8.57
C THR A 246 -5.91 11.55 8.58
N ALA A 247 -5.93 10.88 9.74
CA ALA A 247 -5.63 9.45 9.82
C ALA A 247 -6.69 8.59 9.11
N ILE A 248 -7.98 8.91 9.27
CA ILE A 248 -9.08 8.23 8.58
C ILE A 248 -9.01 8.53 7.07
N ALA A 249 -8.80 9.79 6.68
CA ALA A 249 -8.63 10.17 5.28
C ALA A 249 -7.45 9.43 4.63
N THR A 250 -6.33 9.29 5.33
CA THR A 250 -5.16 8.53 4.88
C THR A 250 -5.53 7.09 4.56
N VAL A 251 -6.27 6.43 5.43
CA VAL A 251 -6.71 5.06 5.23
C VAL A 251 -7.72 4.92 4.09
N ILE A 252 -8.64 5.87 3.94
CA ILE A 252 -9.58 5.91 2.81
C ILE A 252 -8.80 6.04 1.49
N ILE A 253 -7.81 6.93 1.45
CA ILE A 253 -6.91 7.10 0.30
C ILE A 253 -6.19 5.77 0.01
N ILE A 254 -5.58 5.14 1.01
CA ILE A 254 -4.90 3.83 0.83
C ILE A 254 -5.86 2.77 0.29
N SER A 255 -7.06 2.65 0.85
CA SER A 255 -8.09 1.69 0.42
C SER A 255 -8.52 1.90 -1.04
N GLY A 256 -8.58 3.15 -1.49
CA GLY A 256 -8.88 3.52 -2.88
C GLY A 256 -7.71 3.34 -3.84
N LEU A 257 -6.48 3.61 -3.39
CA LEU A 257 -5.26 3.46 -4.20
C LEU A 257 -4.81 2.00 -4.32
N LEU A 258 -5.15 1.14 -3.36
CA LEU A 258 -4.78 -0.28 -3.35
C LEU A 258 -5.15 -1.02 -4.65
N PRO A 259 -6.41 -1.03 -5.12
CA PRO A 259 -6.78 -1.72 -6.36
C PRO A 259 -6.09 -1.13 -7.60
N VAL A 260 -5.80 0.18 -7.59
CA VAL A 260 -5.08 0.85 -8.68
C VAL A 260 -3.63 0.38 -8.72
N PHE A 261 -2.95 0.34 -7.56
CA PHE A 261 -1.58 -0.12 -7.47
C PHE A 261 -1.43 -1.62 -7.71
N GLU A 262 -2.35 -2.44 -7.23
CA GLU A 262 -2.39 -3.87 -7.55
C GLU A 262 -2.57 -4.12 -9.05
N GLY A 263 -3.43 -3.33 -9.70
CA GLY A 263 -3.62 -3.35 -11.15
C GLY A 263 -2.36 -2.93 -11.91
N ALA A 264 -1.79 -1.78 -11.57
CA ALA A 264 -0.66 -1.17 -12.27
C ALA A 264 0.67 -1.88 -12.05
N PHE A 265 0.93 -2.37 -10.83
CA PHE A 265 2.20 -2.99 -10.44
C PHE A 265 2.15 -4.52 -10.40
N HIS A 266 1.01 -5.12 -10.78
CA HIS A 266 0.80 -6.57 -10.77
C HIS A 266 1.13 -7.20 -9.41
N LEU A 267 0.81 -6.49 -8.32
CA LEU A 267 0.94 -6.96 -6.95
C LEU A 267 -0.41 -7.52 -6.49
N THR A 268 -0.38 -8.52 -5.60
CA THR A 268 -1.57 -9.03 -4.94
C THR A 268 -1.44 -8.81 -3.44
N THR A 269 -2.40 -8.13 -2.83
CA THR A 269 -2.46 -7.93 -1.36
C THR A 269 -3.33 -8.97 -0.69
N ASP A 270 -3.16 -9.15 0.61
CA ASP A 270 -3.98 -10.06 1.43
C ASP A 270 -5.48 -9.72 1.39
N ILE A 271 -5.84 -8.44 1.22
CA ILE A 271 -7.22 -7.98 1.08
C ILE A 271 -7.84 -8.54 -0.20
N SER A 272 -7.14 -8.40 -1.33
CA SER A 272 -7.61 -8.93 -2.61
C SER A 272 -7.66 -10.46 -2.63
N TRP A 273 -6.76 -11.13 -1.91
CA TRP A 273 -6.86 -12.58 -1.71
C TRP A 273 -8.11 -12.98 -0.93
N LEU A 274 -8.42 -12.28 0.16
CA LEU A 274 -9.61 -12.57 0.97
C LEU A 274 -10.90 -12.30 0.19
N GLU A 275 -10.92 -11.28 -0.67
CA GLU A 275 -12.02 -11.02 -1.61
C GLU A 275 -12.16 -12.14 -2.66
N LEU A 276 -11.08 -12.78 -3.10
CA LEU A 276 -11.11 -13.95 -4.00
C LEU A 276 -11.51 -15.27 -3.29
N SER A 277 -11.28 -15.38 -1.99
CA SER A 277 -11.62 -16.56 -1.18
C SER A 277 -13.10 -16.67 -0.80
N ASP A 278 -13.98 -15.84 -1.37
CA ASP A 278 -15.41 -15.91 -1.09
C ASP A 278 -16.01 -17.24 -1.57
N LEU A 279 -16.31 -18.11 -0.60
CA LEU A 279 -16.90 -19.44 -0.80
C LEU A 279 -18.30 -19.37 -1.43
N ASN A 280 -18.95 -18.20 -1.43
CA ASN A 280 -20.26 -18.01 -2.05
C ASN A 280 -20.22 -17.86 -3.57
N HIS A 281 -19.05 -17.96 -4.19
CA HIS A 281 -18.96 -17.92 -5.65
C HIS A 281 -19.82 -19.04 -6.27
N LYS A 282 -20.66 -18.69 -7.26
CA LYS A 282 -21.60 -19.63 -7.91
C LYS A 282 -20.94 -20.93 -8.39
N LEU A 283 -19.68 -20.86 -8.86
CA LEU A 283 -18.86 -22.03 -9.23
C LEU A 283 -18.55 -22.98 -8.05
N LEU A 284 -18.24 -22.45 -6.85
CA LEU A 284 -18.01 -23.29 -5.67
C LEU A 284 -19.31 -23.91 -5.18
N ARG A 285 -20.42 -23.16 -5.26
CA ARG A 285 -21.76 -23.70 -4.96
C ARG A 285 -22.16 -24.81 -5.95
N GLN A 286 -21.84 -24.65 -7.23
CA GLN A 286 -22.03 -25.71 -8.22
C GLN A 286 -21.14 -26.92 -7.95
N MET A 287 -19.88 -26.71 -7.56
CA MET A 287 -18.98 -27.80 -7.17
C MET A 287 -19.51 -28.57 -5.94
N GLN A 288 -20.05 -27.86 -4.95
CA GLN A 288 -20.67 -28.45 -3.78
C GLN A 288 -21.90 -29.31 -4.14
N LEU A 289 -22.70 -28.87 -5.12
CA LEU A 289 -23.89 -29.57 -5.60
C LEU A 289 -23.55 -30.76 -6.53
N GLU A 290 -22.58 -30.60 -7.44
CA GLU A 290 -22.22 -31.61 -8.43
C GLU A 290 -21.26 -32.69 -7.88
N ALA A 291 -20.37 -32.34 -6.94
CA ALA A 291 -19.30 -33.21 -6.45
C ALA A 291 -18.95 -32.94 -4.96
N PRO A 292 -19.83 -33.28 -4.00
CA PRO A 292 -19.66 -32.95 -2.59
C PRO A 292 -18.38 -33.56 -1.97
N GLY A 293 -17.98 -34.76 -2.40
CA GLY A 293 -16.76 -35.42 -1.93
C GLY A 293 -15.48 -34.72 -2.36
N THR A 294 -15.41 -34.25 -3.62
CA THR A 294 -14.25 -33.49 -4.13
C THR A 294 -14.17 -32.10 -3.48
N PHE A 295 -15.33 -31.49 -3.22
CA PHE A 295 -15.42 -30.23 -2.48
C PHE A 295 -14.87 -30.39 -1.06
N HIS A 296 -15.34 -31.38 -0.29
CA HIS A 296 -14.87 -31.63 1.07
C HIS A 296 -13.38 -31.97 1.13
N HIS A 297 -12.89 -32.85 0.25
CA HIS A 297 -11.47 -33.20 0.22
C HIS A 297 -10.60 -31.97 -0.06
N SER A 298 -11.00 -31.14 -1.02
CA SER A 298 -10.22 -29.95 -1.38
C SER A 298 -10.27 -28.88 -0.30
N LEU A 299 -11.38 -28.74 0.42
CA LEU A 299 -11.51 -27.83 1.56
C LEU A 299 -10.61 -28.25 2.74
N ILE A 300 -10.52 -29.56 3.02
CA ILE A 300 -9.64 -30.10 4.07
C ILE A 300 -8.17 -29.90 3.70
N VAL A 301 -7.78 -30.23 2.47
CA VAL A 301 -6.39 -30.04 1.99
C VAL A 301 -6.02 -28.55 1.98
N ALA A 302 -6.93 -27.68 1.57
CA ALA A 302 -6.79 -26.23 1.64
C ALA A 302 -6.49 -25.74 3.07
N ALA A 303 -7.29 -26.19 4.06
CA ALA A 303 -7.12 -25.83 5.46
C ALA A 303 -5.79 -26.34 6.05
N LEU A 304 -5.41 -27.57 5.74
CA LEU A 304 -4.12 -28.15 6.15
C LEU A 304 -2.94 -27.37 5.56
N ALA A 305 -3.04 -26.99 4.29
CA ALA A 305 -1.99 -26.22 3.64
C ALA A 305 -1.90 -24.77 4.15
N GLU A 306 -3.02 -24.14 4.50
CA GLU A 306 -3.01 -22.83 5.17
C GLU A 306 -2.33 -22.91 6.54
N ALA A 307 -2.69 -23.91 7.35
CA ALA A 307 -2.08 -24.13 8.67
C ALA A 307 -0.57 -24.42 8.58
N ALA A 308 -0.14 -25.15 7.55
CA ALA A 308 1.28 -25.41 7.28
C ALA A 308 2.02 -24.14 6.82
N ALA A 309 1.41 -23.34 5.93
CA ALA A 309 1.99 -22.10 5.44
C ALA A 309 2.13 -21.05 6.56
N GLU A 310 1.14 -20.94 7.44
CA GLU A 310 1.17 -20.00 8.58
C GLU A 310 2.34 -20.24 9.53
N LYS A 311 2.83 -21.48 9.63
CA LYS A 311 3.98 -21.84 10.47
C LYS A 311 5.34 -21.72 9.79
N SER A 312 5.42 -21.81 8.46
CA SER A 312 6.69 -22.08 7.77
C SER A 312 7.18 -20.99 6.81
N VAL A 313 6.30 -20.20 6.16
CA VAL A 313 6.73 -19.17 5.19
C VAL A 313 5.73 -18.00 5.09
N PRO A 314 6.16 -16.73 5.02
CA PRO A 314 5.31 -15.62 4.62
C PRO A 314 5.10 -15.64 3.09
N MET A 315 4.51 -16.73 2.57
CA MET A 315 4.02 -16.78 1.19
C MET A 315 2.56 -16.31 1.17
N PRO A 316 2.10 -15.67 0.08
CA PRO A 316 0.69 -15.39 -0.08
C PRO A 316 -0.08 -16.71 0.07
N ARG A 317 -1.15 -16.69 0.87
CA ARG A 317 -1.93 -17.84 1.40
C ARG A 317 -2.71 -18.60 0.31
N CYS A 318 -2.13 -18.72 -0.89
CA CYS A 318 -2.70 -19.21 -2.14
C CYS A 318 -2.96 -20.71 -2.21
N VAL A 319 -2.73 -21.48 -1.15
CA VAL A 319 -2.84 -22.94 -1.30
C VAL A 319 -4.30 -23.38 -1.32
N ALA A 320 -5.20 -22.65 -0.65
CA ALA A 320 -6.61 -23.03 -0.55
C ALA A 320 -7.39 -22.92 -1.88
N CYS A 321 -7.45 -21.73 -2.47
CA CYS A 321 -8.26 -21.51 -3.67
C CYS A 321 -7.68 -22.17 -4.92
N VAL A 322 -6.35 -22.19 -5.08
CA VAL A 322 -5.71 -22.81 -6.25
C VAL A 322 -5.82 -24.33 -6.19
N LEU A 323 -5.69 -24.96 -5.02
CA LEU A 323 -5.88 -26.41 -4.90
C LEU A 323 -7.33 -26.83 -5.15
N ILE A 324 -8.33 -26.13 -4.60
CA ILE A 324 -9.75 -26.48 -4.79
C ILE A 324 -10.15 -26.43 -6.27
N PHE A 325 -9.62 -25.49 -7.04
CA PHE A 325 -9.92 -25.40 -8.47
C PHE A 325 -9.12 -26.38 -9.33
N THR A 326 -7.84 -26.62 -9.01
CA THR A 326 -6.99 -27.55 -9.80
C THR A 326 -7.38 -29.01 -9.60
N THR A 327 -7.80 -29.43 -8.41
CA THR A 327 -8.28 -30.79 -8.14
C THR A 327 -9.60 -31.09 -8.86
N TRP A 328 -10.53 -30.14 -8.93
CA TRP A 328 -11.80 -30.31 -9.63
C TRP A 328 -11.66 -30.36 -11.16
N VAL A 329 -10.80 -29.51 -11.74
CA VAL A 329 -10.49 -29.57 -13.19
C VAL A 329 -9.87 -30.91 -13.55
N ASN A 330 -8.98 -31.44 -12.71
CA ASN A 330 -8.36 -32.75 -12.96
C ASN A 330 -9.35 -33.91 -12.82
N SER A 331 -10.30 -33.87 -11.87
CA SER A 331 -11.27 -34.96 -11.71
C SER A 331 -12.27 -35.03 -12.87
N LYS A 332 -12.68 -33.88 -13.43
CA LYS A 332 -13.62 -33.81 -14.57
C LYS A 332 -12.96 -34.11 -15.93
N SER A 333 -11.63 -34.03 -16.03
CA SER A 333 -10.89 -34.43 -17.24
C SER A 333 -10.86 -35.95 -17.47
N ARG A 334 -11.10 -36.76 -16.43
CA ARG A 334 -11.07 -38.24 -16.50
C ARG A 334 -12.42 -38.89 -16.83
N THR A 335 -13.52 -38.14 -16.87
CA THR A 335 -14.90 -38.66 -17.06
C THR A 335 -15.56 -38.03 -18.31
N THR A 336 -15.24 -38.62 -19.46
CA THR A 336 -15.87 -38.58 -20.82
C THR A 336 -16.99 -37.56 -21.19
N SER A 337 -16.82 -36.88 -22.34
CA SER A 337 -17.76 -36.71 -23.50
C SER A 337 -17.49 -35.40 -24.29
N SER A 338 -17.70 -35.38 -25.60
CA SER A 338 -17.23 -34.33 -26.54
C SER A 338 -17.86 -32.93 -26.36
N LYS A 339 -18.98 -32.82 -25.62
CA LYS A 339 -19.55 -31.51 -25.20
C LYS A 339 -18.79 -30.88 -24.02
N THR A 340 -18.01 -31.68 -23.30
CA THR A 340 -17.31 -31.34 -22.05
C THR A 340 -15.91 -30.75 -22.29
N ASN A 341 -15.29 -31.02 -23.45
CA ASN A 341 -14.05 -30.36 -23.88
C ASN A 341 -14.21 -28.84 -23.91
N MET A 342 -15.38 -28.34 -24.28
CA MET A 342 -15.66 -26.90 -24.28
C MET A 342 -15.75 -26.32 -22.87
N THR A 343 -16.10 -27.11 -21.85
CA THR A 343 -16.24 -26.67 -20.45
C THR A 343 -14.88 -26.70 -19.75
N VAL A 344 -14.09 -27.76 -19.93
CA VAL A 344 -12.70 -27.85 -19.43
C VAL A 344 -11.82 -26.76 -20.06
N GLN A 345 -12.00 -26.47 -21.36
CA GLN A 345 -11.30 -25.39 -22.06
C GLN A 345 -11.82 -23.99 -21.67
N LYS A 346 -13.11 -23.85 -21.29
CA LYS A 346 -13.68 -22.62 -20.70
C LYS A 346 -13.20 -22.35 -19.28
N ILE A 347 -12.92 -23.38 -18.48
CA ILE A 347 -12.44 -23.22 -17.09
C ILE A 347 -10.94 -22.89 -17.07
N HIS A 348 -10.16 -23.40 -18.02
CA HIS A 348 -8.79 -22.92 -18.30
C HIS A 348 -8.70 -21.44 -18.72
N THR A 349 -9.84 -20.76 -18.90
CA THR A 349 -9.94 -19.33 -19.22
C THR A 349 -10.15 -18.46 -17.96
N ILE A 350 -10.44 -19.07 -16.80
CA ILE A 350 -10.73 -18.40 -15.51
C ILE A 350 -9.47 -18.22 -14.66
N ILE A 351 -8.54 -19.18 -14.69
CA ILE A 351 -7.15 -19.02 -14.25
C ILE A 351 -6.43 -18.29 -15.36
#